data_AF-A0A367IWJ7-F1
#
_entry.id   AF-A0A367IWJ7-F1
#
_cell.length_a   1.000
_cell.length_b   1.000
_cell.length_c   1.000
_cell.angle_alpha   90.00
_cell.angle_beta   90.00
_cell.angle_gamma   90.00
#
_symmetry.space_group_name_H-M   'P 1'
#
loop_
_entity.id
_entity.type
_entity.pdbx_description
1 polymer ?
#
loop_
_entity_poly.entity_id
_entity_poly.type
_entity_poly.pdbx_seq_one_letter_code
_entity_poly.pdbx_strand_id
1 'polypeptide(L)'
;QFGANPYAVVDTNTTVSTASAYEPDVLGRASWISYYAAFYNLEGVANNITQTMTDNYNRLKEAAAHYDTKPVVAWTTYDAPSTYNNNTASYILSSASYKVELTQDAGATLFNSTKSTFSSAAELLDAISNVDILIDETYIGSNLTAFLQNYNISDSSKYKFLQKNQVYREDGILTLSGGYDWFEAPVAMADALLEDMINAVNPDAPTKGYQRNWLRNIALGEPIKYVTEANCSWSEEAPRPNLASQFNGNTFTLTSNALSGLNQKHMMGAIAISFSTLVYLF
;
A
#
# COMPACT_ATOMS: atom_id res chain seq x y z
N GLN A 1 22.05 -5.54 -13.46
CA GLN A 1 23.30 -5.59 -14.26
C GLN A 1 24.09 -4.34 -13.91
N PHE A 2 25.28 -4.47 -13.33
CA PHE A 2 26.17 -3.32 -13.12
C PHE A 2 26.65 -2.86 -14.50
N GLY A 3 26.25 -1.66 -14.92
CA GLY A 3 26.61 -1.13 -16.22
C GLY A 3 28.04 -0.60 -16.19
N ALA A 4 29.01 -1.45 -16.53
CA ALA A 4 30.32 -0.97 -16.98
C ALA A 4 30.24 -0.76 -18.49
N ASN A 5 30.67 0.39 -18.98
CA ASN A 5 30.87 0.58 -20.42
C ASN A 5 32.17 -0.13 -20.82
N PRO A 6 32.14 -1.24 -21.57
CA PRO A 6 33.35 -2.01 -21.90
C PRO A 6 34.31 -1.28 -22.85
N TYR A 7 33.94 -0.09 -23.33
CA TYR A 7 34.75 0.75 -24.21
C TYR A 7 35.23 2.06 -23.55
N ALA A 8 34.93 2.30 -22.27
CA ALA A 8 35.43 3.46 -21.54
C ALA A 8 36.84 3.20 -20.98
N VAL A 9 37.81 4.05 -21.35
CA VAL A 9 39.21 3.96 -20.86
C VAL A 9 39.33 4.39 -19.39
N VAL A 10 38.35 5.15 -18.88
CA VAL A 10 38.11 5.42 -17.45
C VAL A 10 36.60 5.51 -17.27
N ASP A 11 35.99 4.53 -16.61
CA ASP A 11 34.58 4.60 -16.22
C ASP A 11 34.50 5.29 -14.84
N THR A 12 34.34 6.63 -14.83
CA THR A 12 34.07 7.38 -13.59
C THR A 12 32.60 7.29 -13.17
N ASN A 13 31.80 6.48 -13.88
CA ASN A 13 30.37 6.41 -13.65
C ASN A 13 30.07 5.42 -12.51
N THR A 14 30.05 5.91 -11.28
CA THR A 14 29.62 5.16 -10.10
C THR A 14 28.08 5.05 -10.00
N THR A 15 27.38 5.15 -11.13
CA THR A 15 25.92 5.17 -11.16
C THR A 15 25.37 3.75 -11.10
N VAL A 16 24.47 3.52 -10.14
CA VAL A 16 23.70 2.29 -10.03
C VAL A 16 22.27 2.61 -10.46
N SER A 17 21.82 1.98 -11.55
CA SER A 17 20.40 2.04 -11.96
C SER A 17 19.66 0.88 -11.33
N THR A 18 18.52 1.16 -10.70
CA THR A 18 17.64 0.16 -10.10
C THR A 18 16.28 0.19 -10.79
N ALA A 19 15.55 -0.92 -10.66
CA ALA A 19 14.20 -1.08 -11.20
C ALA A 19 13.19 -1.36 -10.07
N SER A 20 13.49 -0.91 -8.85
CA SER A 20 12.67 -1.18 -7.66
C SER A 20 11.22 -0.73 -7.80
N ALA A 21 10.98 0.34 -8.56
CA ALA A 21 9.63 0.83 -8.88
C ALA A 21 8.82 -0.09 -9.81
N TYR A 22 9.47 -1.02 -10.52
CA TYR A 22 8.84 -1.98 -11.43
C TYR A 22 8.63 -3.36 -10.82
N GLU A 23 9.04 -3.59 -9.57
CA GLU A 23 8.76 -4.87 -8.91
C GLU A 23 7.25 -5.10 -8.82
N PRO A 24 6.77 -6.28 -9.26
CA PRO A 24 5.35 -6.55 -9.38
C PRO A 24 4.68 -6.89 -8.05
N ASP A 25 5.46 -7.16 -7.00
CA ASP A 25 4.97 -7.61 -5.69
C ASP A 25 5.19 -6.55 -4.59
N VAL A 26 4.35 -6.55 -3.57
CA VAL A 26 4.45 -5.55 -2.49
C VAL A 26 5.70 -5.82 -1.63
N LEU A 27 5.95 -7.09 -1.31
CA LEU A 27 7.11 -7.49 -0.50
C LEU A 27 8.44 -7.41 -1.26
N GLY A 28 8.47 -7.75 -2.55
CA GLY A 28 9.71 -7.67 -3.32
C GLY A 28 10.08 -6.23 -3.66
N ARG A 29 9.14 -5.29 -3.81
CA ARG A 29 9.43 -3.84 -3.77
C ARG A 29 10.24 -3.47 -2.52
N ALA A 30 9.80 -3.93 -1.34
CA ALA A 30 10.49 -3.66 -0.08
C ALA A 30 11.79 -4.48 0.09
N SER A 31 11.93 -5.61 -0.60
CA SER A 31 13.16 -6.42 -0.58
C SER A 31 14.39 -5.71 -1.15
N TRP A 32 14.21 -4.63 -1.91
CA TRP A 32 15.31 -3.79 -2.40
C TRP A 32 16.14 -3.18 -1.28
N ILE A 33 15.63 -3.12 -0.04
CA ILE A 33 16.44 -2.79 1.16
C ILE A 33 17.68 -3.68 1.23
N SER A 34 17.54 -4.98 0.96
CA SER A 34 18.66 -5.94 0.98
C SER A 34 19.67 -5.68 -0.13
N TYR A 35 19.20 -5.25 -1.32
CA TYR A 35 20.08 -4.85 -2.42
C TYR A 35 20.95 -3.64 -2.03
N TYR A 36 20.34 -2.59 -1.47
CA TYR A 36 21.08 -1.40 -1.07
C TYR A 36 22.02 -1.68 0.11
N ALA A 37 21.61 -2.51 1.07
CA ALA A 37 22.41 -2.81 2.25
C ALA A 37 23.76 -3.48 1.95
N ALA A 38 23.86 -4.23 0.85
CA ALA A 38 25.11 -4.86 0.42
C ALA A 38 26.22 -3.86 0.10
N PHE A 39 25.88 -2.62 -0.32
CA PHE A 39 26.87 -1.58 -0.59
C PHE A 39 27.45 -0.96 0.68
N TYR A 40 26.77 -1.12 1.81
CA TYR A 40 27.11 -0.49 3.08
C TYR A 40 27.56 -1.51 4.14
N ASN A 41 27.70 -2.80 3.78
CA ASN A 41 28.00 -3.88 4.72
C ASN A 41 26.96 -3.94 5.88
N LEU A 42 25.68 -3.72 5.53
CA LEU A 42 24.54 -3.69 6.45
C LEU A 42 23.58 -4.87 6.23
N GLU A 43 24.03 -5.96 5.63
CA GLU A 43 23.21 -7.13 5.28
C GLU A 43 22.53 -7.73 6.52
N GLY A 44 23.24 -7.79 7.65
CA GLY A 44 22.64 -8.26 8.91
C GLY A 44 21.47 -7.40 9.38
N VAL A 45 21.59 -6.06 9.23
CA VAL A 45 20.53 -5.11 9.57
C VAL A 45 19.35 -5.25 8.60
N ALA A 46 19.61 -5.32 7.31
CA ALA A 46 18.58 -5.50 6.29
C ALA A 46 17.84 -6.83 6.43
N ASN A 47 18.55 -7.92 6.69
CA ASN A 47 17.94 -9.24 6.94
C ASN A 47 16.97 -9.18 8.13
N ASN A 48 17.34 -8.51 9.22
CA ASN A 48 16.45 -8.37 10.38
C ASN A 48 15.21 -7.53 10.07
N ILE A 49 15.39 -6.40 9.37
CA ILE A 49 14.27 -5.51 8.97
C ILE A 49 13.31 -6.24 8.04
N THR A 50 13.83 -6.81 6.96
CA THR A 50 13.03 -7.49 5.93
C THR A 50 12.33 -8.71 6.49
N GLN A 51 12.97 -9.49 7.35
CA GLN A 51 12.32 -10.62 8.02
C GLN A 51 11.17 -10.14 8.93
N THR A 52 11.42 -9.16 9.79
CA THR A 52 10.40 -8.62 10.71
C THR A 52 9.19 -8.07 9.94
N MET A 53 9.45 -7.30 8.88
CA MET A 53 8.41 -6.74 8.00
C MET A 53 7.64 -7.84 7.28
N THR A 54 8.33 -8.85 6.74
CA THR A 54 7.69 -9.97 6.03
C THR A 54 6.79 -10.77 6.96
N ASP A 55 7.26 -11.06 8.17
CA ASP A 55 6.47 -11.76 9.18
C ASP A 55 5.24 -10.96 9.61
N ASN A 56 5.36 -9.64 9.73
CA ASN A 56 4.24 -8.76 10.04
C ASN A 56 3.23 -8.69 8.89
N TYR A 57 3.70 -8.48 7.66
CA TYR A 57 2.88 -8.47 6.44
C TYR A 57 2.07 -9.75 6.30
N ASN A 58 2.71 -10.92 6.45
CA ASN A 58 2.03 -12.20 6.33
C ASN A 58 0.96 -12.41 7.40
N ARG A 59 1.17 -11.91 8.62
CA ARG A 59 0.16 -11.96 9.69
C ARG A 59 -1.04 -11.05 9.39
N LEU A 60 -0.79 -9.83 8.89
CA LEU A 60 -1.83 -8.89 8.46
C LEU A 60 -2.66 -9.46 7.30
N LYS A 61 -1.99 -10.03 6.29
CA LYS A 61 -2.60 -10.71 5.14
C LYS A 61 -3.51 -11.87 5.57
N GLU A 62 -2.99 -12.75 6.42
CA GLU A 62 -3.76 -13.88 6.94
C GLU A 62 -4.99 -13.41 7.72
N ALA A 63 -4.82 -12.40 8.58
CA ALA A 63 -5.92 -11.80 9.32
C ALA A 63 -7.02 -11.25 8.39
N ALA A 64 -6.65 -10.44 7.39
CA ALA A 64 -7.59 -9.83 6.47
C ALA A 64 -8.28 -10.84 5.53
N ALA A 65 -7.67 -12.01 5.29
CA ALA A 65 -8.27 -13.07 4.48
C ALA A 65 -9.59 -13.62 5.06
N HIS A 66 -9.81 -13.44 6.37
CA HIS A 66 -11.02 -13.89 7.09
C HIS A 66 -12.18 -12.89 7.06
N TYR A 67 -12.10 -11.80 6.29
CA TYR A 67 -13.25 -10.91 6.10
C TYR A 67 -14.40 -11.60 5.36
N ASP A 68 -15.59 -11.59 5.98
CA ASP A 68 -16.81 -12.17 5.41
C ASP A 68 -17.21 -11.52 4.07
N THR A 69 -17.02 -10.20 3.97
CA THR A 69 -17.34 -9.41 2.79
C THR A 69 -16.05 -8.87 2.17
N LYS A 70 -15.86 -9.13 0.89
CA LYS A 70 -14.73 -8.62 0.11
C LYS A 70 -15.22 -7.45 -0.76
N PRO A 71 -15.02 -6.18 -0.35
CA PRO A 71 -15.44 -5.06 -1.17
C PRO A 71 -14.67 -5.05 -2.49
N VAL A 72 -15.29 -4.46 -3.52
CA VAL A 72 -14.64 -4.25 -4.82
C VAL A 72 -13.95 -2.90 -4.82
N VAL A 73 -12.66 -2.86 -5.13
CA VAL A 73 -11.82 -1.65 -5.17
C VAL A 73 -11.44 -1.32 -6.61
N ALA A 74 -11.57 -0.06 -7.02
CA ALA A 74 -10.99 0.42 -8.28
C ALA A 74 -9.89 1.45 -8.00
N TRP A 75 -8.78 1.32 -8.73
CA TRP A 75 -7.72 2.31 -8.78
C TRP A 75 -7.84 3.07 -10.09
N THR A 76 -7.97 4.39 -10.04
CA THR A 76 -8.14 5.23 -11.22
C THR A 76 -7.13 6.34 -11.27
N THR A 77 -6.71 6.73 -12.47
CA THR A 77 -5.96 7.97 -12.67
C THR A 77 -6.47 8.69 -13.91
N TYR A 78 -6.49 10.02 -13.86
CA TYR A 78 -6.62 10.87 -15.04
C TYR A 78 -5.23 11.18 -15.59
N ASP A 79 -4.99 10.75 -16.82
CA ASP A 79 -3.79 11.07 -17.59
C ASP A 79 -4.05 12.27 -18.48
N ALA A 80 -3.44 13.40 -18.14
CA ALA A 80 -3.64 14.67 -18.82
C ALA A 80 -2.98 14.68 -20.21
N PRO A 81 -3.47 15.47 -21.17
CA PRO A 81 -2.82 15.62 -22.48
C PRO A 81 -1.33 15.99 -22.33
N SER A 82 -0.46 15.18 -22.93
CA SER A 82 0.98 15.39 -22.94
C SER A 82 1.60 14.85 -24.22
N THR A 83 2.87 15.17 -24.45
CA THR A 83 3.63 14.58 -25.57
C THR A 83 3.78 13.05 -25.47
N TYR A 84 3.59 12.47 -24.28
CA TYR A 84 3.72 11.03 -24.03
C TYR A 84 2.45 10.24 -24.35
N ASN A 85 1.28 10.91 -24.48
CA ASN A 85 -0.01 10.28 -24.80
C ASN A 85 -0.70 10.92 -26.02
N ASN A 86 0.10 11.36 -27.00
CA ASN A 86 -0.38 12.00 -28.23
C ASN A 86 -1.30 13.22 -27.97
N ASN A 87 -1.02 13.99 -26.92
CA ASN A 87 -1.82 15.13 -26.47
C ASN A 87 -3.30 14.79 -26.28
N THR A 88 -3.59 13.57 -25.84
CA THR A 88 -4.96 13.08 -25.65
C THR A 88 -5.16 12.72 -24.19
N ALA A 89 -6.17 13.33 -23.57
CA ALA A 89 -6.54 13.00 -22.21
C ALA A 89 -7.13 11.58 -22.14
N SER A 90 -6.85 10.85 -21.07
CA SER A 90 -7.49 9.58 -20.81
C SER A 90 -7.75 9.35 -19.32
N TYR A 91 -8.68 8.46 -19.02
CA TYR A 91 -8.96 7.99 -17.68
C TYR A 91 -8.62 6.51 -17.64
N ILE A 92 -7.82 6.08 -16.69
CA ILE A 92 -7.22 4.75 -16.66
C ILE A 92 -7.68 4.01 -15.41
N LEU A 93 -8.12 2.76 -15.57
CA LEU A 93 -8.22 1.79 -14.48
C LEU A 93 -6.90 1.06 -14.37
N SER A 94 -6.23 1.25 -13.24
CA SER A 94 -4.93 0.63 -12.99
C SER A 94 -5.11 -0.79 -12.45
N SER A 95 -4.50 -1.75 -13.14
CA SER A 95 -4.36 -3.15 -12.70
C SER A 95 -2.89 -3.55 -12.51
N ALA A 96 -2.05 -2.60 -12.11
CA ALA A 96 -0.65 -2.90 -11.79
C ALA A 96 -0.55 -4.03 -10.75
N SER A 97 0.36 -4.98 -10.97
CA SER A 97 0.43 -6.23 -10.19
C SER A 97 0.48 -5.99 -8.68
N TYR A 98 1.29 -5.04 -8.21
CA TYR A 98 1.41 -4.78 -6.78
C TYR A 98 0.12 -4.21 -6.18
N LYS A 99 -0.69 -3.47 -6.96
CA LYS A 99 -2.00 -2.96 -6.52
C LYS A 99 -3.04 -4.07 -6.47
N VAL A 100 -2.98 -5.01 -7.42
CA VAL A 100 -3.80 -6.22 -7.41
C VAL A 100 -3.51 -7.02 -6.14
N GLU A 101 -2.24 -7.30 -5.88
CA GLU A 101 -1.79 -8.03 -4.68
C GLU A 101 -2.15 -7.28 -3.40
N LEU A 102 -1.80 -5.99 -3.28
CA LEU A 102 -2.11 -5.17 -2.10
C LEU A 102 -3.61 -5.15 -1.78
N THR A 103 -4.45 -5.03 -2.82
CA THR A 103 -5.91 -5.05 -2.67
C THR A 103 -6.41 -6.41 -2.18
N GLN A 104 -5.88 -7.50 -2.73
CA GLN A 104 -6.27 -8.87 -2.37
C GLN A 104 -5.81 -9.23 -0.95
N ASP A 105 -4.57 -8.87 -0.62
CA ASP A 105 -3.96 -9.14 0.68
C ASP A 105 -4.63 -8.36 1.80
N ALA A 106 -5.23 -7.20 1.49
CA ALA A 106 -6.07 -6.44 2.41
C ALA A 106 -7.49 -7.00 2.59
N GLY A 107 -7.83 -8.14 1.97
CA GLY A 107 -9.14 -8.79 2.09
C GLY A 107 -10.21 -8.25 1.14
N ALA A 108 -9.83 -7.52 0.10
CA ALA A 108 -10.73 -7.01 -0.94
C ALA A 108 -10.53 -7.71 -2.29
N THR A 109 -11.28 -7.28 -3.29
CA THR A 109 -11.09 -7.70 -4.69
C THR A 109 -10.86 -6.46 -5.56
N LEU A 110 -9.90 -6.54 -6.47
CA LEU A 110 -9.73 -5.49 -7.47
C LEU A 110 -10.87 -5.57 -8.50
N PHE A 111 -11.41 -4.42 -8.90
CA PHE A 111 -12.36 -4.31 -10.00
C PHE A 111 -11.73 -4.83 -11.28
N ASN A 112 -12.34 -5.87 -11.85
CA ASN A 112 -11.90 -6.48 -13.10
C ASN A 112 -12.71 -5.91 -14.27
N SER A 113 -12.01 -5.29 -15.22
CA SER A 113 -12.60 -4.74 -16.44
C SER A 113 -11.80 -5.16 -17.66
N THR A 114 -12.49 -5.48 -18.75
CA THR A 114 -11.84 -5.74 -20.05
C THR A 114 -11.34 -4.46 -20.71
N LYS A 115 -11.93 -3.30 -20.37
CA LYS A 115 -11.49 -1.96 -20.80
C LYS A 115 -10.82 -1.26 -19.63
N SER A 116 -9.56 -0.91 -19.78
CA SER A 116 -8.77 -0.22 -18.75
C SER A 116 -8.51 1.26 -19.07
N THR A 117 -8.89 1.75 -20.26
CA THR A 117 -8.67 3.14 -20.68
C THR A 117 -9.95 3.71 -21.28
N PHE A 118 -10.32 4.92 -20.84
CA PHE A 118 -11.56 5.60 -21.20
C PHE A 118 -11.24 7.00 -21.71
N SER A 119 -12.03 7.47 -22.67
CA SER A 119 -11.86 8.79 -23.29
C SER A 119 -12.51 9.92 -22.48
N SER A 120 -13.36 9.59 -21.51
CA SER A 120 -14.08 10.56 -20.68
C SER A 120 -14.33 10.04 -19.26
N ALA A 121 -14.48 10.98 -18.32
CA ALA A 121 -14.87 10.69 -16.94
C ALA A 121 -16.21 9.95 -16.87
N ALA A 122 -17.19 10.34 -17.70
CA ALA A 122 -18.51 9.72 -17.72
C ALA A 122 -18.47 8.23 -18.07
N GLU A 123 -17.67 7.83 -19.07
CA GLU A 123 -17.50 6.41 -19.42
C GLU A 123 -16.81 5.61 -18.31
N LEU A 124 -15.77 6.18 -17.69
CA LEU A 124 -15.11 5.54 -16.55
C LEU A 124 -16.10 5.36 -15.39
N LEU A 125 -16.81 6.43 -15.01
CA LEU A 125 -17.75 6.44 -13.90
C LEU A 125 -18.91 5.47 -14.09
N ASP A 126 -19.42 5.31 -15.31
CA ASP A 126 -20.42 4.29 -15.63
C ASP A 126 -19.88 2.88 -15.34
N ALA A 127 -18.65 2.59 -15.79
CA ALA A 127 -17.99 1.32 -15.58
C ALA A 127 -17.75 0.99 -14.09
N ILE A 128 -17.42 1.99 -13.27
CA ILE A 128 -17.13 1.80 -11.83
C ILE A 128 -18.30 2.11 -10.90
N SER A 129 -19.51 2.32 -11.41
CA SER A 129 -20.67 2.75 -10.63
C SER A 129 -20.99 1.86 -9.42
N ASN A 130 -20.74 0.56 -9.53
CA ASN A 130 -21.00 -0.45 -8.49
C ASN A 130 -19.79 -0.76 -7.58
N VAL A 131 -18.64 -0.10 -7.79
CA VAL A 131 -17.43 -0.30 -6.98
C VAL A 131 -17.64 0.23 -5.57
N ASP A 132 -17.18 -0.53 -4.56
CA ASP A 132 -17.34 -0.20 -3.15
C ASP A 132 -16.39 0.92 -2.70
N ILE A 133 -15.15 0.88 -3.19
CA ILE A 133 -14.05 1.77 -2.79
C ILE A 133 -13.33 2.27 -4.04
N LEU A 134 -13.20 3.59 -4.17
CA LEU A 134 -12.42 4.22 -5.23
C LEU A 134 -11.12 4.78 -4.66
N ILE A 135 -10.00 4.45 -5.29
CA ILE A 135 -8.70 5.09 -5.04
C ILE A 135 -8.34 5.91 -6.27
N ASP A 136 -8.33 7.23 -6.12
CA ASP A 136 -8.04 8.21 -7.16
C ASP A 136 -6.60 8.71 -7.06
N GLU A 137 -5.80 8.36 -8.07
CA GLU A 137 -4.38 8.70 -8.22
C GLU A 137 -4.19 9.94 -9.11
N THR A 138 -5.25 10.70 -9.38
CA THR A 138 -5.19 11.92 -10.18
C THR A 138 -4.53 13.05 -9.40
N TYR A 139 -3.45 13.67 -9.88
CA TYR A 139 -2.73 14.74 -9.16
C TYR A 139 -3.41 16.13 -9.14
N ILE A 140 -4.74 16.20 -9.29
CA ILE A 140 -5.48 17.46 -9.39
C ILE A 140 -6.59 17.49 -8.35
N GLY A 141 -6.62 18.56 -7.57
CA GLY A 141 -7.57 18.74 -6.46
C GLY A 141 -7.15 17.98 -5.20
N SER A 142 -7.60 18.47 -4.04
CA SER A 142 -7.19 17.92 -2.73
C SER A 142 -8.34 17.43 -1.86
N ASN A 143 -9.59 17.63 -2.28
CA ASN A 143 -10.77 17.31 -1.50
C ASN A 143 -11.92 16.78 -2.35
N LEU A 144 -12.98 16.29 -1.71
CA LEU A 144 -14.15 15.72 -2.38
C LEU A 144 -14.81 16.70 -3.36
N THR A 145 -14.90 17.99 -3.04
CA THR A 145 -15.49 19.00 -3.93
C THR A 145 -14.72 19.10 -5.24
N ALA A 146 -13.39 19.16 -5.17
CA ALA A 146 -12.54 19.19 -6.36
C ALA A 146 -12.67 17.89 -7.16
N PHE A 147 -12.69 16.72 -6.49
CA PHE A 147 -12.94 15.43 -7.14
C PHE A 147 -14.27 15.42 -7.92
N LEU A 148 -15.38 15.81 -7.28
CA LEU A 148 -16.71 15.83 -7.92
C LEU A 148 -16.72 16.79 -9.12
N GLN A 149 -16.06 17.95 -9.03
CA GLN A 149 -15.94 18.90 -10.13
C GLN A 149 -15.10 18.35 -11.29
N ASN A 150 -13.93 17.77 -10.99
CA ASN A 150 -13.02 17.21 -11.99
C ASN A 150 -13.64 16.06 -12.78
N TYR A 151 -14.47 15.26 -12.13
CA TYR A 151 -15.20 14.15 -12.73
C TYR A 151 -16.60 14.53 -13.25
N ASN A 152 -17.00 15.80 -13.13
CA ASN A 152 -18.32 16.32 -13.50
C ASN A 152 -19.49 15.51 -12.89
N ILE A 153 -19.37 15.15 -11.61
CA ILE A 153 -20.37 14.40 -10.86
C ILE A 153 -21.34 15.38 -10.21
N SER A 154 -22.57 15.44 -10.73
CA SER A 154 -23.66 16.24 -10.14
C SER A 154 -24.59 15.43 -9.24
N ASP A 155 -24.61 14.10 -9.41
CA ASP A 155 -25.48 13.19 -8.66
C ASP A 155 -24.64 12.07 -8.05
N SER A 156 -24.27 12.23 -6.78
CA SER A 156 -23.45 11.27 -6.05
C SER A 156 -24.19 9.97 -5.72
N SER A 157 -25.53 9.96 -5.79
CA SER A 157 -26.35 8.79 -5.44
C SER A 157 -26.19 7.63 -6.43
N LYS A 158 -25.61 7.87 -7.60
CA LYS A 158 -25.34 6.85 -8.62
C LYS A 158 -24.15 5.94 -8.33
N TYR A 159 -23.26 6.35 -7.42
CA TYR A 159 -21.96 5.72 -7.25
C TYR A 159 -21.83 5.14 -5.84
N LYS A 160 -21.65 3.82 -5.73
CA LYS A 160 -21.62 3.12 -4.44
C LYS A 160 -20.49 3.62 -3.53
N PHE A 161 -19.32 3.90 -4.09
CA PHE A 161 -18.19 4.47 -3.35
C PHE A 161 -18.49 5.87 -2.76
N LEU A 162 -19.31 6.69 -3.43
CA LEU A 162 -19.74 7.99 -2.87
C LEU A 162 -20.81 7.82 -1.80
N GLN A 163 -21.78 6.92 -2.02
CA GLN A 163 -22.80 6.60 -1.01
C GLN A 163 -22.18 6.07 0.29
N LYS A 164 -21.04 5.37 0.19
CA LYS A 164 -20.32 4.79 1.34
C LYS A 164 -19.22 5.70 1.91
N ASN A 165 -18.99 6.88 1.33
CA ASN A 165 -17.85 7.75 1.66
C ASN A 165 -16.49 7.04 1.57
N GLN A 166 -16.28 6.26 0.51
CA GLN A 166 -15.09 5.45 0.26
C GLN A 166 -14.33 5.97 -0.96
N VAL A 167 -13.89 7.23 -0.89
CA VAL A 167 -13.05 7.87 -1.92
C VAL A 167 -11.71 8.21 -1.30
N TYR A 168 -10.66 7.58 -1.81
CA TYR A 168 -9.31 7.69 -1.29
C TYR A 168 -8.38 8.31 -2.32
N ARG A 169 -7.29 8.89 -1.81
CA ARG A 169 -6.17 9.38 -2.59
C ARG A 169 -4.87 8.97 -1.92
N GLU A 170 -3.79 8.89 -2.69
CA GLU A 170 -2.44 8.54 -2.25
C GLU A 170 -1.62 9.74 -1.73
N ASP A 171 -2.29 10.82 -1.35
CA ASP A 171 -1.69 12.07 -0.87
C ASP A 171 -1.85 12.26 0.65
N GLY A 172 -1.89 11.16 1.40
CA GLY A 172 -1.97 11.20 2.87
C GLY A 172 -0.79 11.91 3.53
N ILE A 173 0.41 11.80 2.98
CA ILE A 173 1.60 12.53 3.41
C ILE A 173 2.21 13.26 2.21
N LEU A 174 2.37 14.59 2.34
CA LEU A 174 3.02 15.44 1.35
C LEU A 174 4.10 16.32 1.95
N THR A 175 5.09 16.72 1.18
CA THR A 175 5.92 17.89 1.49
C THR A 175 5.15 19.19 1.24
N LEU A 176 5.61 20.30 1.81
CA LEU A 176 5.03 21.63 1.53
C LEU A 176 5.14 22.03 0.05
N SER A 177 6.09 21.45 -0.69
CA SER A 177 6.26 21.67 -2.13
C SER A 177 5.43 20.73 -3.00
N GLY A 178 4.59 19.87 -2.40
CA GLY A 178 3.73 18.92 -3.12
C GLY A 178 4.40 17.61 -3.50
N GLY A 179 5.52 17.24 -2.87
CA GLY A 179 6.15 15.93 -3.03
C GLY A 179 5.36 14.85 -2.29
N TYR A 180 5.08 13.73 -2.95
CA TYR A 180 4.29 12.63 -2.41
C TYR A 180 5.20 11.62 -1.71
N ASP A 181 4.96 11.33 -0.43
CA ASP A 181 5.67 10.24 0.25
C ASP A 181 5.26 8.87 -0.32
N TRP A 182 4.15 8.79 -1.06
CA TRP A 182 3.67 7.58 -1.73
C TRP A 182 4.72 6.92 -2.66
N PHE A 183 5.56 7.72 -3.31
CA PHE A 183 6.63 7.21 -4.19
C PHE A 183 7.88 6.79 -3.43
N GLU A 184 7.91 6.98 -2.11
CA GLU A 184 9.09 6.83 -1.27
C GLU A 184 8.86 5.74 -0.20
N ALA A 185 8.31 6.10 0.96
CA ALA A 185 8.25 5.23 2.13
C ALA A 185 7.44 3.93 1.93
N PRO A 186 6.25 3.92 1.28
CA PRO A 186 5.49 2.69 1.09
C PRO A 186 6.20 1.64 0.24
N VAL A 187 7.17 2.06 -0.59
CA VAL A 187 7.98 1.13 -1.39
C VAL A 187 8.85 0.26 -0.49
N ALA A 188 9.29 0.79 0.66
CA ALA A 188 10.15 0.12 1.62
C ALA A 188 9.41 -0.42 2.86
N MET A 189 8.16 -0.01 3.08
CA MET A 189 7.36 -0.33 4.27
C MET A 189 6.10 -1.12 3.90
N ALA A 190 6.29 -2.33 3.35
CA ALA A 190 5.22 -3.16 2.80
C ALA A 190 4.11 -3.47 3.81
N ASP A 191 4.47 -3.78 5.06
CA ASP A 191 3.52 -4.09 6.12
C ASP A 191 2.70 -2.87 6.56
N ALA A 192 3.33 -1.70 6.68
CA ALA A 192 2.62 -0.45 6.96
C ALA A 192 1.65 -0.10 5.82
N LEU A 193 2.07 -0.29 4.57
CA LEU A 193 1.22 -0.06 3.41
C LEU A 193 0.01 -1.01 3.40
N LEU A 194 0.21 -2.26 3.81
CA LEU A 194 -0.88 -3.21 3.95
C LEU A 194 -1.86 -2.81 5.06
N GLU A 195 -1.41 -2.27 6.20
CA GLU A 195 -2.30 -1.75 7.25
C GLU A 195 -3.19 -0.61 6.74
N ASP A 196 -2.62 0.30 5.95
CA ASP A 196 -3.34 1.38 5.29
C ASP A 196 -4.47 0.84 4.41
N MET A 197 -4.15 -0.14 3.57
CA MET A 197 -5.12 -0.77 2.68
C MET A 197 -6.16 -1.58 3.45
N ILE A 198 -5.75 -2.32 4.48
CA ILE A 198 -6.66 -3.04 5.40
C ILE A 198 -7.67 -2.09 6.01
N ASN A 199 -7.24 -0.90 6.43
CA ASN A 199 -8.15 0.08 7.03
C ASN A 199 -9.05 0.77 5.99
N ALA A 200 -8.59 0.95 4.75
CA ALA A 200 -9.46 1.40 3.66
C ALA A 200 -10.55 0.36 3.32
N VAL A 201 -10.21 -0.93 3.39
CA VAL A 201 -11.12 -2.06 3.16
C VAL A 201 -12.09 -2.28 4.32
N ASN A 202 -11.60 -2.17 5.56
CA ASN A 202 -12.35 -2.33 6.80
C ASN A 202 -11.94 -1.24 7.80
N PRO A 203 -12.74 -0.16 7.95
CA PRO A 203 -12.42 0.98 8.81
C PRO A 203 -12.21 0.66 10.30
N ASP A 204 -12.66 -0.51 10.79
CA ASP A 204 -12.46 -0.93 12.18
C ASP A 204 -11.12 -1.68 12.40
N ALA A 205 -10.39 -2.01 11.33
CA ALA A 205 -9.12 -2.75 11.35
C ALA A 205 -7.96 -1.90 10.81
N PRO A 206 -6.70 -2.11 11.23
CA PRO A 206 -6.25 -3.11 12.20
C PRO A 206 -6.67 -2.78 13.64
N THR A 207 -7.02 -1.52 13.93
CA THR A 207 -7.61 -1.11 15.20
C THR A 207 -8.65 0.00 14.99
N LYS A 208 -9.62 0.10 15.90
CA LYS A 208 -10.61 1.18 15.94
C LYS A 208 -9.91 2.50 16.29
N GLY A 209 -9.53 3.26 15.27
CA GLY A 209 -8.80 4.52 15.41
C GLY A 209 -7.48 4.59 14.65
N TYR A 210 -7.12 3.53 13.91
CA TYR A 210 -5.97 3.54 13.02
C TYR A 210 -6.00 4.78 12.09
N GLN A 211 -4.85 5.43 11.93
CA GLN A 211 -4.70 6.64 11.13
C GLN A 211 -3.83 6.34 9.93
N ARG A 212 -4.46 6.10 8.78
CA ARG A 212 -3.75 5.77 7.53
C ARG A 212 -2.68 6.79 7.19
N ASN A 213 -1.52 6.33 6.78
CA ASN A 213 -0.37 7.14 6.44
C ASN A 213 -0.53 7.79 5.05
N TRP A 214 -0.87 6.98 4.05
CA TRP A 214 -0.85 7.37 2.65
C TRP A 214 -2.22 7.37 1.99
N LEU A 215 -3.09 6.40 2.31
CA LEU A 215 -4.44 6.31 1.74
C LEU A 215 -5.40 7.24 2.48
N ARG A 216 -5.53 8.48 2.01
CA ARG A 216 -6.36 9.52 2.63
C ARG A 216 -7.78 9.51 2.10
N ASN A 217 -8.78 9.44 2.98
CA ASN A 217 -10.19 9.45 2.61
C ASN A 217 -10.69 10.89 2.46
N ILE A 218 -10.83 11.34 1.22
CA ILE A 218 -11.32 12.69 0.93
C ILE A 218 -12.82 12.85 1.13
N ALA A 219 -13.59 11.76 1.10
CA ALA A 219 -15.03 11.81 1.34
C ALA A 219 -15.37 12.05 2.82
N LEU A 220 -14.45 11.68 3.73
CA LEU A 220 -14.53 12.02 5.15
C LEU A 220 -13.80 13.33 5.51
N GLY A 221 -13.21 14.01 4.52
CA GLY A 221 -12.50 15.27 4.73
C GLY A 221 -11.18 15.11 5.51
N GLU A 222 -10.53 13.95 5.39
CA GLU A 222 -9.26 13.73 6.09
C GLU A 222 -8.17 14.70 5.59
N PRO A 223 -7.39 15.29 6.52
CA PRO A 223 -6.36 16.26 6.18
C PRO A 223 -5.13 15.58 5.58
N ILE A 224 -4.41 16.33 4.76
CA ILE A 224 -3.05 15.96 4.33
C ILE A 224 -2.11 16.15 5.53
N LYS A 225 -1.23 15.17 5.78
CA LYS A 225 -0.15 15.25 6.77
C LYS A 225 1.07 15.87 6.09
N TYR A 226 1.32 17.14 6.34
CA TYR A 226 2.49 17.80 5.80
C TYR A 226 3.75 17.45 6.59
N VAL A 227 4.80 17.04 5.86
CA VAL A 227 6.13 16.78 6.42
C VAL A 227 7.13 17.84 5.98
N THR A 228 8.04 18.16 6.90
CA THR A 228 9.15 19.11 6.75
C THR A 228 10.42 18.48 7.31
N GLU A 229 11.56 19.14 7.14
CA GLU A 229 12.82 18.74 7.76
C GLU A 229 12.72 18.57 9.29
N ALA A 230 11.83 19.32 9.96
CA ALA A 230 11.62 19.20 11.40
C ALA A 230 11.02 17.83 11.81
N ASN A 231 10.44 17.09 10.87
CA ASN A 231 9.93 15.74 11.12
C ASN A 231 11.02 14.66 11.03
N CYS A 232 12.20 14.97 10.51
CA CYS A 232 13.36 14.07 10.45
C CYS A 232 14.07 13.99 11.81
N SER A 233 13.38 13.48 12.82
CA SER A 233 13.89 13.44 14.21
C SER A 233 14.60 12.14 14.57
N TRP A 234 14.75 11.20 13.63
CA TRP A 234 15.42 9.92 13.86
C TRP A 234 16.92 10.02 13.56
N SER A 235 17.69 9.10 14.14
CA SER A 235 19.13 9.02 13.89
C SER A 235 19.41 8.65 12.43
N GLU A 236 20.33 9.37 11.79
CA GLU A 236 20.84 9.02 10.46
C GLU A 236 21.77 7.80 10.48
N GLU A 237 22.24 7.40 11.67
CA GLU A 237 23.09 6.21 11.87
C GLU A 237 22.28 4.93 12.13
N ALA A 238 20.95 5.03 12.13
CA ALA A 238 20.06 3.90 12.36
C ALA A 238 19.01 3.80 11.24
N PRO A 239 18.45 2.59 10.99
CA PRO A 239 17.30 2.45 10.11
C PRO A 239 16.15 3.36 10.56
N ARG A 240 15.50 4.01 9.58
CA ARG A 240 14.25 4.73 9.83
C ARG A 240 13.25 3.78 10.53
N PRO A 241 12.56 4.21 11.60
CA PRO A 241 11.53 3.40 12.24
C PRO A 241 10.44 3.01 11.24
N ASN A 242 10.05 1.73 11.25
CA ASN A 242 8.90 1.26 10.46
C ASN A 242 7.61 1.88 11.01
N LEU A 243 6.72 2.30 10.12
CA LEU A 243 5.42 2.89 10.47
C LEU A 243 4.36 1.84 10.80
N ALA A 244 4.62 0.56 10.48
CA ALA A 244 3.69 -0.52 10.75
C ALA A 244 3.54 -0.74 12.26
N SER A 245 2.32 -1.05 12.69
CA SER A 245 2.14 -1.57 14.04
C SER A 245 2.72 -2.99 14.15
N GLN A 246 3.43 -3.29 15.24
CA GLN A 246 3.93 -4.65 15.47
C GLN A 246 2.79 -5.54 15.96
N PHE A 247 2.38 -6.49 15.13
CA PHE A 247 1.32 -7.42 15.48
C PHE A 247 1.84 -8.50 16.45
N ASN A 248 1.31 -8.54 17.68
CA ASN A 248 1.77 -9.45 18.77
C ASN A 248 0.77 -10.57 19.14
N GLY A 249 -0.07 -11.02 18.22
CA GLY A 249 -1.02 -12.12 18.44
C GLY A 249 -2.49 -11.68 18.36
N ASN A 250 -3.38 -12.49 18.94
CA ASN A 250 -4.86 -12.64 18.76
C ASN A 250 -5.77 -11.40 18.57
N THR A 251 -5.24 -10.20 18.54
CA THR A 251 -5.91 -8.90 18.41
C THR A 251 -6.66 -8.69 17.10
N PHE A 252 -6.51 -9.58 16.12
CA PHE A 252 -7.46 -9.67 15.01
C PHE A 252 -8.52 -10.73 15.31
N THR A 253 -9.25 -10.54 16.40
CA THR A 253 -10.50 -11.27 16.64
C THR A 253 -11.63 -10.37 16.16
N LEU A 254 -12.18 -10.66 14.98
CA LEU A 254 -13.46 -10.10 14.56
C LEU A 254 -14.46 -10.34 15.71
N THR A 255 -15.09 -9.27 16.22
CA THR A 255 -16.06 -9.39 17.32
C THR A 255 -17.17 -10.38 16.94
N SER A 256 -17.42 -11.29 17.86
CA SER A 256 -18.01 -12.63 17.68
C SER A 256 -19.52 -12.68 17.41
N ASN A 257 -19.97 -12.30 16.22
CA ASN A 257 -21.29 -12.75 15.73
C ASN A 257 -21.21 -13.89 14.69
N ALA A 258 -20.02 -14.29 14.25
CA ALA A 258 -19.80 -15.34 13.24
C ALA A 258 -19.16 -16.64 13.78
N LEU A 259 -18.84 -16.72 15.07
CA LEU A 259 -18.07 -17.84 15.64
C LEU A 259 -18.91 -18.96 16.29
N SER A 260 -20.24 -18.97 16.14
CA SER A 260 -21.09 -20.00 16.76
C SER A 260 -21.07 -21.37 16.06
N GLY A 261 -19.99 -21.75 15.37
CA GLY A 261 -20.02 -22.92 14.48
C GLY A 261 -18.72 -23.70 14.27
N LEU A 262 -17.62 -23.47 15.00
CA LEU A 262 -16.37 -24.20 14.75
C LEU A 262 -15.84 -24.90 16.01
N ASN A 263 -15.90 -26.24 15.96
CA ASN A 263 -15.36 -27.16 16.96
C ASN A 263 -13.85 -26.97 17.17
N GLN A 264 -13.45 -26.85 18.43
CA GLN A 264 -12.06 -26.86 18.92
C GLN A 264 -11.34 -28.17 18.53
N LYS A 265 -10.65 -28.22 17.38
CA LYS A 265 -9.63 -29.28 17.15
C LYS A 265 -8.37 -28.90 16.35
N HIS A 266 -8.14 -27.63 15.99
CA HIS A 266 -6.93 -27.26 15.22
C HIS A 266 -6.01 -26.20 15.84
N MET A 267 -6.22 -25.80 17.11
CA MET A 267 -5.33 -24.83 17.79
C MET A 267 -4.18 -25.42 18.62
N MET A 268 -3.87 -26.72 18.49
CA MET A 268 -2.81 -27.38 19.28
C MET A 268 -1.59 -27.87 18.47
N GLY A 269 -1.39 -27.37 17.24
CA GLY A 269 -0.30 -27.83 16.37
C GLY A 269 0.99 -26.99 16.38
N ALA A 270 1.00 -25.78 16.94
CA ALA A 270 2.09 -24.80 16.71
C ALA A 270 2.83 -24.33 17.97
N ILE A 271 2.71 -25.05 19.10
CA ILE A 271 3.45 -24.72 20.33
C ILE A 271 4.14 -25.98 20.87
N ALA A 272 5.26 -26.34 20.25
CA ALA A 272 6.38 -27.11 20.78
C ALA A 272 7.33 -27.28 19.59
N ILE A 273 8.51 -26.66 19.54
CA ILE A 273 9.73 -27.16 20.19
C ILE A 273 10.74 -26.00 20.13
N SER A 274 11.18 -25.48 21.29
CA SER A 274 12.61 -25.38 21.61
C SER A 274 12.74 -24.89 23.05
N PHE A 275 13.16 -25.76 23.94
CA PHE A 275 13.95 -25.35 25.10
C PHE A 275 14.80 -26.52 25.59
N SER A 276 16.06 -26.18 25.85
CA SER A 276 17.03 -26.84 26.73
C SER A 276 17.59 -28.20 26.33
N THR A 277 18.89 -28.25 26.07
CA THR A 277 19.82 -28.70 27.13
C THR A 277 21.26 -28.33 26.82
N LEU A 278 21.83 -27.48 27.66
CA LEU A 278 23.26 -27.28 27.81
C LEU A 278 23.55 -27.28 29.32
N VAL A 279 23.99 -28.40 29.89
CA VAL A 279 24.80 -28.45 31.13
C VAL A 279 25.71 -29.70 31.10
N TYR A 280 26.95 -29.45 31.48
CA TYR A 280 28.16 -30.27 31.56
C TYR A 280 28.18 -31.39 32.63
N LEU A 281 29.21 -32.27 32.50
CA LEU A 281 29.98 -32.98 33.53
C LEU A 281 29.29 -34.11 34.33
N PHE A 282 29.61 -35.37 34.03
CA PHE A 282 30.66 -36.21 34.64
C PHE A 282 30.84 -37.50 33.82
#